data_AF-A0A2V8MJM5-F1
#
_entry.id   AF-A0A2V8MJM5-F1
#
_cell.length_a   1.000
_cell.length_b   1.000
_cell.length_c   1.000
_cell.angle_alpha   90.00
_cell.angle_beta   90.00
_cell.angle_gamma   90.00
#
_symmetry.space_group_name_H-M   'P 1'
#
loop_
_entity.id
_entity.type
_entity.pdbx_description
1 polymer ?
#
loop_
_entity_poly.entity_id
_entity_poly.type
_entity_poly.pdbx_seq_one_letter_code
_entity_poly.pdbx_strand_id
1 'polypeptide(L)'
;MNIGLRGALYWRKIAEKEEHEMKPAVFFVAITLLAAAVPLMAGQAPPPRTPWGHPDLQGIWDNHSITPLERPAKFAGRQFLTPQEVAELEKKAVEE
;
A
#
# COMPACT_ATOMS: atom_id res chain seq x y z
N MET A 1 -2.61 -60.53 18.48
CA MET A 1 -2.35 -59.65 17.32
C MET A 1 -1.52 -58.47 17.83
N ASN A 2 -0.20 -58.47 17.61
CA ASN A 2 0.74 -57.59 18.30
C ASN A 2 1.08 -56.39 17.40
N ILE A 3 0.28 -55.32 17.46
CA ILE A 3 0.34 -54.17 16.53
C ILE A 3 1.04 -52.95 17.15
N GLY A 4 1.47 -53.02 18.42
CA GLY A 4 1.91 -51.84 19.19
C GLY A 4 3.40 -51.47 19.09
N LEU A 5 4.31 -52.43 18.88
CA LEU A 5 5.76 -52.13 18.99
C LEU A 5 6.42 -51.63 17.69
N ARG A 6 5.80 -51.82 16.53
CA ARG A 6 6.39 -51.39 15.24
C ARG A 6 6.19 -49.90 14.95
N GLY A 7 5.12 -49.29 15.48
CA GLY A 7 4.86 -47.86 15.32
C GLY A 7 5.87 -46.98 16.07
N ALA A 8 6.20 -47.31 17.32
CA ALA A 8 7.10 -46.49 18.14
C ALA A 8 8.53 -46.39 17.57
N LEU A 9 9.03 -47.46 16.93
CA LEU A 9 10.33 -47.44 16.25
C LEU A 9 10.28 -46.69 14.91
N TYR A 10 9.14 -46.74 14.22
CA TYR A 10 8.91 -45.99 12.99
C TYR A 10 8.90 -44.48 13.25
N TRP A 11 8.19 -44.04 14.29
CA TRP A 11 8.13 -42.62 14.66
C TRP A 11 9.43 -42.08 15.27
N ARG A 12 10.18 -42.91 16.02
CA ARG A 12 11.50 -42.54 16.54
C ARG A 12 12.54 -42.37 15.43
N LYS A 13 12.51 -43.22 14.39
CA LYS A 13 13.39 -43.12 13.23
C LYS A 13 13.02 -41.95 12.30
N ILE A 14 11.76 -41.52 12.28
CA ILE A 14 11.32 -40.32 11.55
C ILE A 14 11.75 -39.06 12.31
N ALA A 15 11.54 -39.00 13.63
CA ALA A 15 11.97 -37.85 14.45
C ALA A 15 13.50 -37.65 14.42
N GLU A 16 14.28 -38.74 14.45
CA GLU A 16 15.75 -38.70 14.40
C GLU A 16 16.29 -38.35 13.00
N LYS A 17 15.53 -38.63 11.94
CA LYS A 17 15.90 -38.31 10.54
C LYS A 17 15.56 -36.86 10.16
N GLU A 18 14.57 -36.24 10.80
CA GLU A 18 14.20 -34.84 10.54
C GLU A 18 15.10 -33.82 11.25
N GLU A 19 15.75 -34.19 12.35
CA GLU A 19 16.74 -33.31 13.00
C GLU A 19 18.02 -33.09 12.16
N HIS A 20 18.35 -34.03 11.26
CA HIS A 20 19.56 -34.00 10.44
C HIS A 20 19.38 -33.41 9.02
N GLU A 21 18.17 -33.22 8.53
CA GLU A 21 17.90 -32.84 7.13
C GLU A 21 17.53 -31.34 6.94
N MET A 22 17.37 -30.56 8.02
CA MET A 22 17.21 -29.11 7.93
C MET A 22 18.55 -28.42 8.21
N LYS A 23 19.35 -28.23 7.15
CA LYS A 23 20.64 -27.52 7.23
C LYS A 23 20.43 -26.17 7.93
N PRO A 24 21.26 -25.77 8.92
CA PRO A 24 21.06 -24.53 9.69
C PRO A 24 20.94 -23.31 8.77
N ALA A 25 21.64 -23.31 7.63
CA ALA A 25 21.50 -22.29 6.60
C ALA A 25 20.08 -22.14 6.02
N VAL A 26 19.33 -23.22 5.83
CA VAL A 26 17.94 -23.18 5.33
C VAL A 26 17.01 -22.64 6.42
N PHE A 27 17.26 -22.97 7.68
CA PHE A 27 16.52 -22.43 8.82
C PHE A 27 16.79 -20.92 8.99
N PHE A 28 18.05 -20.49 8.90
CA PHE A 28 18.41 -19.07 8.93
C PHE A 28 17.83 -18.32 7.72
N VAL A 29 17.87 -18.89 6.52
CA VAL A 29 17.25 -18.30 5.32
C VAL A 29 15.74 -18.17 5.48
N ALA A 30 15.07 -19.20 5.99
CA ALA A 30 13.63 -19.16 6.26
C ALA A 30 13.27 -18.09 7.32
N ILE A 31 14.06 -17.97 8.38
CA ILE A 31 13.89 -16.93 9.40
C ILE A 31 14.13 -15.53 8.81
N THR A 32 15.16 -15.35 7.98
CA THR A 32 15.43 -14.05 7.33
C THR A 32 14.33 -13.68 6.34
N LEU A 33 13.78 -14.64 5.59
CA LEU A 33 12.66 -14.41 4.68
C LEU A 33 11.37 -14.07 5.44
N LEU A 34 11.12 -14.74 6.57
CA LEU A 34 9.97 -14.44 7.43
C LEU A 34 10.11 -13.07 8.10
N ALA A 35 11.31 -12.71 8.57
CA ALA A 35 11.59 -11.40 9.17
C ALA A 35 11.49 -10.24 8.15
N ALA A 36 11.87 -10.48 6.89
CA ALA A 36 11.76 -9.49 5.81
C ALA A 36 10.31 -9.15 5.43
N ALA A 37 9.33 -10.00 5.78
CA ALA A 37 7.91 -9.76 5.53
C ALA A 37 7.24 -8.84 6.58
N VAL A 38 7.89 -8.57 7.70
CA VAL A 38 7.34 -7.75 8.80
C VAL A 38 6.96 -6.32 8.38
N PRO A 39 7.80 -5.54 7.67
CA PRO A 39 7.44 -4.17 7.27
C PRO A 39 6.32 -4.11 6.22
N LEU A 40 6.09 -5.19 5.44
CA LEU A 40 4.97 -5.27 4.49
C LEU A 40 3.60 -5.44 5.18
N MET A 41 3.60 -5.85 6.45
CA MET A 41 2.39 -5.99 7.27
C MET A 41 2.10 -4.73 8.11
N ALA A 42 2.99 -3.74 8.10
CA ALA A 42 2.77 -2.48 8.80
C ALA A 42 1.69 -1.68 8.05
N GLY A 43 0.46 -1.71 8.58
CA GLY A 43 -0.62 -0.86 8.10
C GLY A 43 -0.29 0.62 8.28
N GLN A 44 -0.94 1.48 7.50
CA GLN A 44 -0.80 2.93 7.66
C GLN A 44 -1.27 3.36 9.05
N ALA A 45 -0.53 4.27 9.68
CA ALA A 45 -0.95 4.87 10.94
C ALA A 45 -2.29 5.62 10.74
N PRO A 46 -3.20 5.60 11.72
CA PRO A 46 -4.43 6.37 11.62
C PRO A 46 -4.10 7.87 11.51
N PRO A 47 -4.91 8.64 10.76
CA PRO A 47 -4.69 10.09 10.65
C PRO A 47 -4.79 10.75 12.03
N PRO A 48 -4.10 11.89 12.24
CA PRO A 48 -4.26 12.69 13.45
C PRO A 48 -5.74 13.05 13.63
N ARG A 49 -6.17 13.20 14.89
CA ARG A 49 -7.56 13.48 15.24
C ARG A 49 -7.66 14.74 16.08
N THR A 50 -8.75 15.48 15.85
CA THR A 50 -9.17 16.60 16.68
C THR A 50 -9.63 16.13 18.07
N PRO A 51 -9.69 17.02 19.09
CA PRO A 51 -10.22 16.66 20.43
C PRO A 51 -11.67 16.13 20.42
N TRP A 52 -12.42 16.40 19.36
CA TRP A 52 -13.79 15.94 19.15
C TRP A 52 -13.88 14.70 18.24
N GLY A 53 -12.76 14.00 18.02
CA GLY A 53 -12.70 12.65 17.43
C GLY A 53 -12.67 12.57 15.90
N HIS A 54 -12.80 13.68 15.19
CA HIS A 54 -12.77 13.73 13.72
C HIS A 54 -11.32 13.76 13.19
N PRO A 55 -11.05 13.25 11.97
CA PRO A 55 -9.76 13.42 11.32
C PRO A 55 -9.36 14.89 11.27
N ASP A 56 -8.11 15.17 11.63
CA ASP A 56 -7.53 16.49 11.58
C ASP A 56 -7.01 16.76 10.15
N LEU A 57 -7.69 17.67 9.46
CA LEU A 57 -7.39 18.09 8.09
C LEU A 57 -6.70 19.46 8.05
N GLN A 58 -6.10 19.89 9.16
CA GLN A 58 -5.29 21.11 9.20
C GLN A 58 -4.01 20.94 8.38
N GLY A 59 -3.57 22.02 7.73
CA GLY A 59 -2.39 22.02 6.88
C GLY A 59 -2.45 23.12 5.83
N ILE A 60 -1.43 23.17 4.97
CA ILE A 60 -1.42 24.04 3.79
C ILE A 60 -2.01 23.22 2.64
N TRP A 61 -3.10 23.72 2.08
CA TRP A 61 -3.77 23.13 0.93
C TRP A 61 -3.53 24.00 -0.29
N ASP A 62 -3.13 23.38 -1.40
CA ASP A 62 -3.08 24.05 -2.69
C ASP A 62 -4.39 23.82 -3.45
N ASN A 63 -4.76 24.77 -4.31
CA ASN A 63 -5.94 24.71 -5.15
C ASN A 63 -5.56 25.01 -6.61
N HIS A 64 -4.87 24.04 -7.22
CA HIS A 64 -4.56 24.10 -8.64
C HIS A 64 -5.78 23.69 -9.46
N SER A 65 -6.41 24.69 -10.09
CA SER A 65 -7.49 24.50 -11.03
C SER A 65 -7.24 25.35 -12.28
N ILE A 66 -7.44 24.74 -13.45
CA ILE A 66 -7.42 25.47 -14.73
C ILE A 66 -8.61 26.42 -14.86
N THR A 67 -9.69 26.15 -14.12
CA THR A 67 -10.92 26.94 -14.15
C THR A 67 -10.87 27.97 -13.03
N PRO A 68 -10.75 29.27 -13.35
CA PRO A 68 -10.72 30.32 -12.34
C PRO A 68 -12.08 30.44 -11.64
N LEU A 69 -12.06 30.92 -10.39
CA LEU A 69 -13.26 31.09 -9.58
C LEU A 69 -14.25 32.08 -10.22
N GLU A 70 -13.71 33.14 -10.82
CA GLU A 70 -14.48 34.15 -11.55
C GLU A 70 -14.32 33.98 -13.05
N ARG A 71 -15.39 34.26 -13.79
CA ARG A 71 -15.37 34.20 -15.25
C ARG A 71 -14.45 35.31 -15.80
N PRO A 72 -13.43 34.97 -16.60
CA PRO A 72 -12.56 35.97 -17.21
C PRO A 72 -13.34 36.97 -18.08
N ALA A 73 -12.98 38.25 -18.01
CA ALA A 73 -13.65 39.32 -18.76
C ALA A 73 -13.71 39.06 -20.28
N LYS A 74 -12.68 38.42 -20.84
CA LYS A 74 -12.64 37.98 -22.26
C LYS A 74 -13.76 37.03 -22.65
N PHE A 75 -14.40 36.37 -21.69
CA PHE A 75 -15.51 35.44 -21.88
C PHE A 75 -16.84 35.97 -21.31
N ALA A 76 -16.93 37.27 -21.00
CA ALA A 76 -18.16 37.90 -20.53
C ALA A 76 -19.29 37.77 -21.58
N GLY A 77 -20.51 37.47 -21.13
CA GLY A 77 -21.69 37.32 -22.00
C GLY A 77 -21.72 36.09 -22.92
N ARG A 78 -20.61 35.35 -23.05
CA ARG A 78 -20.55 34.10 -23.84
C ARG A 78 -21.00 32.92 -22.99
N GLN A 79 -21.87 32.05 -23.48
CA GLN A 79 -22.30 30.88 -22.68
C GLN A 79 -21.32 29.71 -22.75
N PHE A 80 -20.70 29.48 -23.92
CA PHE A 80 -19.86 28.31 -24.18
C PHE A 80 -18.53 28.68 -24.84
N LEU A 81 -17.53 27.84 -24.58
CA LEU A 81 -16.27 27.80 -25.32
C LEU A 81 -16.38 26.76 -26.43
N THR A 82 -15.62 26.94 -27.51
CA THR A 82 -15.47 25.90 -28.53
C THR A 82 -14.54 24.80 -28.02
N PRO A 83 -14.62 23.58 -28.57
CA PRO A 83 -13.71 22.50 -28.21
C PRO A 83 -12.22 22.87 -28.39
N GLN A 84 -11.91 23.69 -29.40
CA GLN A 84 -10.56 24.15 -29.67
C GLN A 84 -10.06 25.11 -28.59
N GLU A 85 -10.90 26.06 -28.14
CA GLU A 85 -10.55 26.98 -27.05
C GLU A 85 -10.29 26.23 -25.73
N VAL A 86 -11.06 25.16 -25.45
CA VAL A 86 -10.83 24.32 -24.27
C VAL A 86 -9.49 23.59 -24.37
N ALA A 87 -9.19 22.97 -25.52
CA ALA A 87 -7.93 22.27 -25.73
C ALA A 87 -6.71 23.20 -25.58
N GLU A 88 -6.82 24.45 -26.02
CA GLU A 88 -5.77 25.45 -25.82
C GLU A 88 -5.57 25.84 -24.34
N LEU A 89 -6.65 25.94 -23.57
CA LEU A 89 -6.57 26.23 -22.12
C LEU A 89 -5.92 25.08 -21.36
N GLU A 90 -6.31 23.83 -21.67
CA GLU A 90 -5.73 22.64 -21.06
C GLU A 90 -4.24 22.52 -21.40
N LYS A 91 -3.86 22.78 -22.66
CA LYS A 91 -2.44 22.77 -23.06
C LYS A 91 -1.62 23.80 -22.28
N LYS A 92 -2.11 25.04 -22.17
CA LYS A 92 -1.40 26.10 -21.42
C LYS A 92 -1.22 25.75 -19.95
N ALA A 93 -2.23 25.13 -19.32
CA ALA A 93 -2.15 24.71 -17.93
C ALA A 93 -1.11 23.60 -17.66
N VAL A 94 -0.68 22.87 -18.69
CA VAL A 94 0.39 21.86 -18.59
C VAL A 94 1.77 22.48 -18.81
N GLU A 95 1.85 23.62 -19.50
CA GLU A 95 3.10 24.32 -19.82
C GLU A 95 3.56 25.28 -18.71
N GLU A 96 2.65 25.72 -17.82
CA GLU A 96 2.93 26.55 -16.64
C GLU A 96 3.41 25.73 -15.43
#